data_AF-A0A7V6NI99-F1
#
_entry.id   AF-A0A7V6NI99-F1
#
_cell.length_a   1.000
_cell.length_b   1.000
_cell.length_c   1.000
_cell.angle_alpha   90.00
_cell.angle_beta   90.00
_cell.angle_gamma   90.00
#
_symmetry.space_group_name_H-M   'P 1'
#
loop_
_entity.id
_entity.type
_entity.pdbx_description
1 polymer ?
#
loop_
_entity_poly.entity_id
_entity_poly.type
_entity_poly.pdbx_seq_one_letter_code
_entity_poly.pdbx_strand_id
1 'polypeptide(L)'
;MIFNQLCLENFGIFQGRNKFRLDFADDKQPNKSIVLIGGMNGRGKTTFLEAVLLVLYGRYSVAFKETELNYTDYLRKFTNTSYGNTKASIELDFSVVSEGEKINLKVKRSWDASKSRIFEQLDVWTDGVYDPHLSQNWDLYIEEILPAGIAGLFFFDGEKVSSLAENLSDMHTKKAIDSLLGIDIIDRLTADIRR
;
A
#
# COMPACT_ATOMS: atom_id res chain seq x y z
N MET A 1 1.78 11.25 -5.60
CA MET A 1 2.14 9.82 -5.81
C MET A 1 1.39 9.32 -7.04
N ILE A 2 2.07 8.59 -7.95
CA ILE A 2 1.47 8.01 -9.16
C ILE A 2 1.96 6.57 -9.29
N PHE A 3 1.05 5.60 -9.38
CA PHE A 3 1.41 4.19 -9.54
C PHE A 3 1.77 3.87 -10.99
N ASN A 4 2.89 3.19 -11.19
CA ASN A 4 3.40 2.83 -12.51
C ASN A 4 3.11 1.35 -12.82
N GLN A 5 3.37 0.44 -11.88
CA GLN A 5 3.18 -0.99 -12.07
C GLN A 5 2.97 -1.71 -10.73
N LEU A 6 2.06 -2.68 -10.69
CA LEU A 6 1.91 -3.63 -9.59
C LEU A 6 2.28 -5.03 -10.10
N CYS A 7 3.12 -5.75 -9.36
CA CYS A 7 3.48 -7.13 -9.64
C CYS A 7 3.10 -8.02 -8.45
N LEU A 8 2.24 -9.01 -8.70
CA LEU A 8 1.77 -9.98 -7.72
C LEU A 8 2.36 -11.35 -8.05
N GLU A 9 2.99 -11.99 -7.08
CA GLU A 9 3.49 -13.35 -7.20
C GLU A 9 2.88 -14.23 -6.12
N ASN A 10 2.02 -15.18 -6.55
CA ASN A 10 1.33 -16.12 -5.65
C ASN A 10 0.56 -15.46 -4.50
N PHE A 11 -0.17 -14.38 -4.78
CA PHE A 11 -0.94 -13.63 -3.78
C PHE A 11 -2.45 -13.69 -4.06
N GLY A 12 -3.22 -14.13 -3.07
CA GLY A 12 -4.66 -14.38 -3.16
C GLY A 12 -5.00 -15.29 -4.34
N ILE A 13 -5.82 -14.80 -5.27
CA ILE A 13 -6.20 -15.59 -6.46
C ILE A 13 -5.14 -15.57 -7.57
N PHE A 14 -4.11 -14.71 -7.47
CA PHE A 14 -3.12 -14.52 -8.51
C PHE A 14 -2.01 -15.55 -8.39
N GLN A 15 -2.08 -16.60 -9.21
CA GLN A 15 -1.06 -17.64 -9.29
C GLN A 15 0.11 -17.19 -10.18
N GLY A 16 1.34 -17.50 -9.77
CA GLY A 16 2.54 -17.13 -10.50
C GLY A 16 2.74 -15.62 -10.54
N ARG A 17 3.62 -15.15 -11.44
CA ARG A 17 3.97 -13.74 -11.55
C ARG A 17 3.01 -13.00 -12.49
N ASN A 18 2.20 -12.12 -11.93
CA ASN A 18 1.20 -11.30 -12.63
C ASN A 18 1.64 -9.84 -12.58
N LYS A 19 1.80 -9.19 -13.73
CA LYS A 19 2.20 -7.77 -13.83
C LYS A 19 1.06 -6.93 -14.38
N PHE A 20 0.73 -5.87 -13.66
CA PHE A 20 -0.31 -4.91 -14.01
C PHE A 20 0.34 -3.56 -14.24
N ARG A 21 0.31 -3.08 -15.48
CA ARG A 21 0.75 -1.73 -15.82
C ARG A 21 -0.36 -0.74 -15.43
N LEU A 22 0.02 0.27 -14.67
CA LEU A 22 -0.88 1.30 -14.12
C LEU A 22 -0.55 2.70 -14.64
N ASP A 23 0.49 2.83 -15.45
CA ASP A 23 0.82 4.04 -16.18
C ASP A 23 0.28 4.03 -17.62
N PHE A 24 0.31 5.21 -18.23
CA PHE A 24 0.10 5.38 -19.65
C PHE A 24 1.46 5.37 -20.32
N ALA A 25 1.79 4.25 -20.97
CA ALA A 25 3.08 4.04 -21.62
C ALA A 25 3.39 4.97 -22.82
N ASP A 26 2.49 5.91 -23.16
CA ASP A 26 2.58 6.73 -24.37
C ASP A 26 2.30 8.20 -24.04
N ASP A 27 3.36 9.02 -24.05
CA ASP A 27 3.31 10.50 -23.96
C ASP A 27 2.51 11.15 -25.11
N LYS A 28 2.07 10.35 -26.09
CA LYS A 28 1.32 10.81 -27.27
C LYS A 28 -0.13 11.19 -26.98
N GLN A 29 -0.64 10.89 -25.79
CA GLN A 29 -1.99 11.31 -25.37
C GLN A 29 -1.94 11.91 -23.96
N PRO A 30 -1.61 13.21 -23.84
CA PRO A 30 -1.34 13.88 -22.55
C PRO A 30 -2.53 14.00 -21.60
N ASN A 31 -3.68 13.40 -21.93
CA ASN A 31 -4.94 13.54 -21.20
C ASN A 31 -5.51 12.23 -20.65
N LYS A 32 -4.74 11.14 -20.66
CA LYS A 32 -5.18 9.90 -20.01
C LYS A 32 -4.73 9.91 -18.55
N SER A 33 -5.69 9.81 -17.64
CA SER A 33 -5.48 9.78 -16.19
C SER A 33 -6.21 8.64 -15.47
N ILE A 34 -7.02 7.86 -16.19
CA ILE A 34 -7.87 6.80 -15.63
C ILE A 34 -7.46 5.44 -16.19
N VAL A 35 -7.06 4.53 -15.31
CA VAL A 35 -6.85 3.12 -15.63
C VAL A 35 -8.04 2.33 -15.12
N LEU A 36 -8.75 1.66 -16.04
CA LEU A 36 -9.88 0.80 -15.69
C LEU A 36 -9.43 -0.66 -15.58
N ILE A 37 -9.53 -1.21 -14.38
CA ILE A 37 -9.32 -2.64 -14.12
C ILE A 37 -10.68 -3.33 -14.05
N GLY A 38 -11.06 -4.00 -15.15
CA GLY A 38 -12.32 -4.72 -15.26
C GLY A 38 -12.20 -6.19 -14.85
N GLY A 39 -13.19 -6.69 -14.11
CA GLY A 39 -13.29 -8.10 -13.77
C GLY A 39 -14.64 -8.44 -13.13
N MET A 40 -15.11 -9.68 -13.27
CA MET A 40 -16.32 -10.15 -12.58
C MET A 40 -16.10 -10.20 -11.06
N ASN A 41 -17.17 -10.34 -10.28
CA ASN A 41 -17.05 -10.54 -8.84
C ASN A 41 -16.30 -11.85 -8.53
N GLY A 42 -15.47 -11.84 -7.48
CA GLY A 42 -14.58 -12.96 -7.16
C GLY A 42 -13.37 -13.13 -8.07
N ARG A 43 -13.12 -12.22 -9.04
CA ARG A 43 -11.95 -12.26 -9.94
C ARG A 43 -10.79 -11.37 -9.48
N GLY A 44 -10.68 -11.10 -8.17
CA GLY A 44 -9.49 -10.50 -7.57
C GLY A 44 -9.42 -8.98 -7.57
N LYS A 45 -10.53 -8.27 -7.85
CA LYS A 45 -10.59 -6.81 -7.72
C LYS A 45 -10.24 -6.34 -6.30
N THR A 46 -10.88 -6.94 -5.29
CA THR A 46 -10.59 -6.66 -3.87
C THR A 46 -9.17 -7.08 -3.50
N THR A 47 -8.74 -8.28 -3.92
CA THR A 47 -7.36 -8.76 -3.71
C THR A 47 -6.31 -7.82 -4.30
N PHE A 48 -6.61 -7.19 -5.44
CA PHE A 48 -5.74 -6.20 -6.06
C PHE A 48 -5.58 -4.96 -5.16
N LEU A 49 -6.69 -4.42 -4.65
CA LEU A 49 -6.68 -3.27 -3.74
C LEU A 49 -5.96 -3.61 -2.42
N GLU A 50 -6.24 -4.79 -1.85
CA GLU A 50 -5.57 -5.29 -0.65
C GLU A 50 -4.06 -5.45 -0.87
N ALA A 51 -3.63 -5.90 -2.05
CA ALA A 51 -2.21 -6.03 -2.36
C ALA A 51 -1.50 -4.67 -2.36
N VAL A 52 -2.13 -3.63 -2.90
CA VAL A 52 -1.61 -2.24 -2.86
C VAL A 52 -1.48 -1.76 -1.41
N LEU A 53 -2.50 -1.97 -0.58
CA LEU A 53 -2.44 -1.58 0.84
C LEU A 53 -1.37 -2.37 1.59
N LEU A 54 -1.24 -3.67 1.32
CA LEU A 54 -0.29 -4.55 1.99
C LEU A 54 1.16 -4.22 1.62
N VAL A 55 1.47 -3.96 0.34
CA VAL A 55 2.84 -3.60 -0.07
C VAL A 55 3.28 -2.26 0.52
N LEU A 56 2.38 -1.28 0.62
CA LEU A 56 2.67 0.00 1.24
C LEU A 56 2.85 -0.12 2.75
N TYR A 57 1.91 -0.74 3.46
CA TYR A 57 1.83 -0.61 4.93
C TYR A 57 2.13 -1.90 5.71
N GLY A 58 2.22 -3.06 5.04
CA GLY A 58 2.43 -4.35 5.69
C GLY A 58 1.42 -4.61 6.82
N ARG A 59 1.93 -4.85 8.03
CA ARG A 59 1.15 -5.04 9.26
C ARG A 59 0.32 -3.83 9.69
N TYR A 60 0.61 -2.64 9.15
CA TYR A 60 -0.16 -1.42 9.44
C TYR A 60 -1.31 -1.21 8.46
N SER A 61 -1.40 -2.04 7.40
CA SER A 61 -2.44 -1.93 6.38
C SER A 61 -3.84 -2.11 6.96
N VAL A 62 -4.77 -1.28 6.50
CA VAL A 62 -6.19 -1.41 6.85
C VAL A 62 -6.75 -2.77 6.41
N ALA A 63 -6.32 -3.25 5.24
CA ALA A 63 -6.66 -4.58 4.71
C ALA A 63 -6.33 -5.72 5.70
N PHE A 64 -5.20 -5.64 6.40
CA PHE A 64 -4.86 -6.61 7.45
C PHE A 64 -5.64 -6.35 8.75
N LYS A 65 -5.75 -5.09 9.19
CA LYS A 65 -6.41 -4.72 10.45
C LYS A 65 -7.90 -5.06 10.51
N GLU A 66 -8.58 -5.12 9.37
CA GLU A 66 -9.98 -5.58 9.28
C GLU A 66 -10.11 -7.10 9.50
N THR A 67 -9.01 -7.86 9.57
CA THR A 67 -9.03 -9.31 9.81
C THR A 67 -8.84 -9.65 11.29
N GLU A 68 -9.47 -10.74 11.74
CA GLU A 68 -9.25 -11.29 13.10
C GLU A 68 -7.97 -12.14 13.20
N LEU A 69 -7.17 -12.19 12.14
CA LEU A 69 -5.99 -13.04 12.05
C LEU A 69 -4.76 -12.33 12.64
N ASN A 70 -3.82 -13.10 13.16
CA ASN A 70 -2.47 -12.57 13.34
C ASN A 70 -1.79 -12.42 11.96
N TYR A 71 -0.73 -11.61 11.91
CA TYR A 71 -0.07 -11.26 10.66
C TYR A 71 0.51 -12.47 9.90
N THR A 72 1.02 -13.46 10.62
CA THR A 72 1.58 -14.68 10.00
C THR A 72 0.48 -15.51 9.35
N ASP A 73 -0.66 -15.68 10.01
CA ASP A 73 -1.80 -16.43 9.48
C ASP A 73 -2.46 -15.70 8.32
N TYR A 74 -2.50 -14.37 8.38
CA TYR A 74 -2.94 -13.53 7.27
C TYR A 74 -2.07 -13.76 6.02
N LEU A 75 -0.74 -13.62 6.13
CA LEU A 75 0.17 -13.86 5.01
C LEU A 75 0.04 -15.28 4.46
N ARG A 76 -0.08 -16.28 5.34
CA ARG A 76 -0.28 -17.68 4.94
C ARG A 76 -1.58 -17.88 4.17
N LYS A 77 -2.69 -17.34 4.69
CA LYS A 77 -4.02 -17.44 4.07
C LYS A 77 -4.07 -16.80 2.69
N PHE A 78 -3.39 -15.67 2.52
CA PHE A 78 -3.32 -14.96 1.24
C PHE A 78 -2.17 -15.43 0.34
N THR A 79 -1.43 -16.48 0.71
CA THR A 79 -0.46 -17.10 -0.18
C THR A 79 -1.15 -18.12 -1.07
N ASN A 80 -1.05 -17.96 -2.38
CA ASN A 80 -1.51 -18.95 -3.34
C ASN A 80 -0.50 -20.10 -3.42
N THR A 81 -0.80 -21.22 -2.75
CA THR A 81 0.08 -22.40 -2.70
C THR A 81 -0.17 -23.40 -3.81
N SER A 82 -0.95 -23.02 -4.84
CA SER A 82 -1.22 -23.90 -5.98
C SER A 82 0.10 -24.36 -6.60
N TYR A 83 0.15 -25.65 -6.99
CA TYR A 83 1.34 -26.28 -7.57
C TYR A 83 2.57 -26.30 -6.64
N GLY A 84 2.36 -26.16 -5.32
CA GLY A 84 3.40 -26.35 -4.31
C GLY A 84 4.38 -25.18 -4.14
N ASN A 85 4.14 -24.03 -4.76
CA ASN A 85 4.95 -22.84 -4.52
C ASN A 85 4.47 -22.13 -3.24
N THR A 86 5.34 -22.02 -2.25
CA THR A 86 5.02 -21.38 -0.96
C THR A 86 5.57 -19.97 -0.84
N LYS A 87 6.33 -19.49 -1.84
CA LYS A 87 6.87 -18.14 -1.85
C LYS A 87 5.90 -17.19 -2.51
N ALA A 88 5.65 -16.06 -1.87
CA ALA A 88 4.82 -15.00 -2.42
C ALA A 88 5.53 -13.66 -2.31
N SER A 89 5.20 -12.76 -3.24
CA SER A 89 5.65 -11.38 -3.17
C SER A 89 4.66 -10.42 -3.80
N ILE A 90 4.70 -9.18 -3.31
CA ILE A 90 3.99 -8.04 -3.88
C ILE A 90 5.04 -6.95 -4.12
N GLU A 91 5.07 -6.42 -5.33
CA GLU A 91 5.97 -5.36 -5.75
C GLU A 91 5.16 -4.22 -6.37
N LEU A 92 5.42 -2.99 -5.95
CA LEU A 92 4.78 -1.79 -6.45
C LEU A 92 5.84 -0.78 -6.89
N ASP A 93 5.75 -0.38 -8.15
CA ASP A 93 6.50 0.70 -8.76
C ASP A 93 5.62 1.96 -8.77
N PHE A 94 6.13 3.07 -8.25
CA PHE A 94 5.40 4.34 -8.25
C PHE A 94 6.35 5.54 -8.23
N SER A 95 5.81 6.69 -8.57
CA SER A 95 6.55 7.96 -8.58
C SER A 95 5.99 8.91 -7.54
N VAL A 96 6.86 9.63 -6.85
CA VAL A 96 6.49 10.74 -5.96
C VAL A 96 7.15 12.03 -6.45
N VAL A 97 6.51 13.16 -6.20
CA VAL A 97 7.09 14.47 -6.49
C VAL A 97 7.51 15.05 -5.16
N SER A 98 8.82 15.26 -4.98
CA SER A 98 9.40 15.87 -3.78
C SER A 98 10.27 17.03 -4.24
N GLU A 99 10.08 18.21 -3.65
CA GLU A 99 10.85 19.43 -3.99
C GLU A 99 10.86 19.79 -5.49
N GLY A 100 9.84 19.38 -6.24
CA GLY A 100 9.74 19.60 -7.69
C GLY A 100 10.43 18.54 -8.54
N GLU A 101 11.14 17.58 -7.94
CA GLU A 101 11.77 16.46 -8.63
C GLU A 101 10.91 15.20 -8.54
N LYS A 102 10.88 14.45 -9.64
CA LYS A 102 10.18 13.16 -9.73
C LYS A 102 11.12 12.05 -9.28
N ILE A 103 10.81 11.40 -8.17
CA ILE A 103 11.55 10.26 -7.63
C ILE A 103 10.79 8.98 -7.94
N ASN A 104 11.46 7.99 -8.51
CA ASN A 104 10.86 6.67 -8.75
C ASN A 104 11.19 5.73 -7.60
N LEU A 105 10.16 5.16 -6.99
CA LEU A 105 10.28 4.20 -5.91
C LEU A 105 9.75 2.84 -6.36
N LYS A 106 10.45 1.80 -5.94
CA LYS A 106 9.97 0.42 -6.00
C LYS A 106 9.98 -0.15 -4.60
N VAL A 107 8.87 -0.75 -4.19
CA VAL A 107 8.73 -1.40 -2.89
C VAL A 107 8.33 -2.85 -3.14
N LYS A 108 9.03 -3.78 -2.50
CA LYS A 108 8.73 -5.21 -2.58
C LYS A 108 8.62 -5.81 -1.19
N ARG A 109 7.49 -6.44 -0.90
CA ARG A 109 7.31 -7.32 0.25
C ARG A 109 7.31 -8.76 -0.23
N SER A 110 8.07 -9.62 0.42
CA SER A 110 8.16 -11.04 0.08
C SER A 110 8.23 -11.94 1.30
N TRP A 111 7.70 -13.15 1.19
CA TRP A 111 7.68 -14.11 2.29
C TRP A 111 7.58 -15.56 1.80
N ASP A 112 7.77 -16.51 2.72
CA ASP A 112 7.66 -17.94 2.47
C ASP A 112 6.69 -18.60 3.47
N ALA A 113 5.54 -19.05 2.96
CA ALA A 113 4.46 -19.64 3.74
C ALA A 113 4.73 -21.10 4.18
N SER A 114 5.81 -21.74 3.72
CA SER A 114 6.18 -23.10 4.17
C SER A 114 6.67 -23.13 5.62
N LYS A 115 7.20 -22.00 6.11
CA LYS A 115 7.81 -21.91 7.44
C LYS A 115 6.73 -21.87 8.52
N SER A 116 7.03 -22.43 9.69
CA SER A 116 6.15 -22.32 10.87
C SER A 116 5.97 -20.86 11.29
N ARG A 117 7.06 -20.09 11.27
CA ARG A 117 7.06 -18.64 11.45
C ARG A 117 7.41 -17.96 10.14
N ILE A 118 6.48 -17.16 9.63
CA ILE A 118 6.68 -16.38 8.40
C ILE A 118 7.40 -15.09 8.79
N PHE A 119 8.55 -14.85 8.13
CA PHE A 119 9.23 -13.57 8.18
C PHE A 119 9.03 -12.88 6.84
N GLU A 120 8.42 -11.71 6.88
CA GLU A 120 8.31 -10.84 5.74
C GLU A 120 9.64 -10.07 5.55
N GLN A 121 10.12 -10.05 4.32
CA GLN A 121 11.24 -9.22 3.89
C GLN A 121 10.70 -8.05 3.06
N LEU A 122 11.14 -6.85 3.40
CA LEU A 122 10.82 -5.60 2.73
C LEU A 122 12.09 -5.03 2.09
N ASP A 123 12.03 -4.82 0.78
CA ASP A 123 13.11 -4.25 -0.01
C ASP A 123 12.59 -3.04 -0.79
N VAL A 124 13.37 -1.96 -0.78
CA VAL A 124 13.03 -0.69 -1.43
C VAL A 124 14.15 -0.25 -2.35
N TRP A 125 13.79 0.29 -3.52
CA TRP A 125 14.72 0.89 -4.46
C TRP A 125 14.29 2.32 -4.78
N THR A 126 15.28 3.20 -4.88
CA THR A 126 15.13 4.59 -5.30
C THR A 126 15.86 4.76 -6.63
N ASP A 127 15.13 5.17 -7.67
CA ASP A 127 15.62 5.31 -9.04
C ASP A 127 16.41 4.10 -9.56
N GLY A 128 15.92 2.90 -9.19
CA GLY A 128 16.49 1.62 -9.60
C GLY A 128 17.65 1.12 -8.74
N VAL A 129 18.13 1.92 -7.78
CA VAL A 129 19.20 1.54 -6.84
C VAL A 129 18.60 1.05 -5.53
N TYR A 130 19.05 -0.11 -5.04
CA TYR A 130 18.59 -0.65 -3.76
C TYR A 130 18.98 0.29 -2.62
N ASP A 131 18.03 0.63 -1.77
CA ASP A 131 18.23 1.52 -0.63
C ASP A 131 17.99 0.75 0.69
N PRO A 132 19.07 0.27 1.36
CA PRO A 132 18.95 -0.45 2.62
C PRO A 132 18.38 0.41 3.76
N HIS A 133 18.68 1.72 3.75
CA HIS A 133 18.25 2.62 4.82
C HIS A 133 16.75 2.87 4.72
N LEU A 134 16.26 3.12 3.50
CA LEU A 134 14.83 3.27 3.24
C LEU A 134 14.08 1.96 3.45
N SER A 135 14.67 0.81 3.12
CA SER A 135 14.08 -0.51 3.39
C SER A 135 13.84 -0.76 4.89
N GLN A 136 14.75 -0.29 5.75
CA GLN A 136 14.61 -0.42 7.21
C GLN A 136 13.63 0.58 7.82
N ASN A 137 13.51 1.78 7.23
CA ASN A 137 12.69 2.88 7.74
C ASN A 137 11.43 3.15 6.90
N TRP A 138 11.04 2.18 6.07
CA TRP A 138 9.95 2.35 5.11
C TRP A 138 8.64 2.78 5.75
N ASP A 139 8.31 2.17 6.90
CA ASP A 139 7.04 2.44 7.58
C ASP A 139 6.95 3.91 8.05
N LEU A 140 8.09 4.55 8.38
CA LEU A 140 8.13 5.99 8.69
C LEU A 140 7.96 6.83 7.42
N TYR A 141 8.68 6.47 6.36
CA TYR A 141 8.66 7.21 5.09
C TYR A 141 7.28 7.19 4.42
N ILE A 142 6.60 6.04 4.39
CA ILE A 142 5.27 5.95 3.80
C ILE A 142 4.23 6.70 4.64
N GLU A 143 4.42 6.77 5.97
CA GLU A 143 3.52 7.53 6.85
C GLU A 143 3.62 9.04 6.61
N GLU A 144 4.80 9.55 6.20
CA GLU A 144 4.97 10.96 5.81
C GLU A 144 4.30 11.28 4.45
N ILE A 145 4.33 10.34 3.50
CA ILE A 145 3.78 10.54 2.15
C ILE A 145 2.28 10.31 2.10
N LEU A 146 1.82 9.22 2.70
CA LEU A 146 0.45 8.77 2.69
C LEU A 146 0.13 8.02 3.99
N PRO A 147 -0.24 8.76 5.06
CA PRO A 147 -0.54 8.17 6.36
C PRO A 147 -1.56 7.02 6.27
N ALA A 148 -1.31 5.93 6.99
CA ALA A 148 -2.20 4.76 6.95
C ALA A 148 -3.63 5.09 7.40
N GLY A 149 -3.80 6.08 8.29
CA GLY A 149 -5.10 6.54 8.79
C GLY A 149 -6.00 7.19 7.73
N ILE A 150 -5.43 7.76 6.67
CA ILE A 150 -6.20 8.35 5.55
C ILE A 150 -6.17 7.49 4.29
N ALA A 151 -5.39 6.40 4.27
CA ALA A 151 -5.28 5.52 3.11
C ALA A 151 -6.66 5.02 2.63
N GLY A 152 -7.60 4.80 3.55
CA GLY A 152 -8.99 4.42 3.23
C GLY A 152 -9.75 5.44 2.37
N LEU A 153 -9.36 6.72 2.37
CA LEU A 153 -9.96 7.75 1.50
C LEU A 153 -9.50 7.62 0.03
N PHE A 154 -8.32 7.03 -0.19
CA PHE A 154 -7.73 6.83 -1.52
C PHE A 154 -7.95 5.40 -2.05
N PHE A 155 -8.00 4.42 -1.15
CA PHE A 155 -8.15 3.00 -1.47
C PHE A 155 -9.44 2.47 -0.84
N PHE A 156 -10.55 2.63 -1.55
CA PHE A 156 -11.86 2.17 -1.08
C PHE A 156 -12.56 1.28 -2.08
N ASP A 157 -13.39 0.38 -1.55
CA ASP A 157 -14.39 -0.32 -2.34
C ASP A 157 -15.59 0.60 -2.54
N GLY A 158 -16.14 0.67 -3.76
CA GLY A 158 -17.34 1.43 -4.07
C GLY A 158 -18.53 1.05 -3.19
N GLU A 159 -18.57 -0.20 -2.72
CA GLU A 159 -19.58 -0.70 -1.77
C GLU A 159 -19.39 -0.14 -0.35
N LYS A 160 -18.17 0.27 0.01
CA LYS A 160 -17.80 0.81 1.33
C LYS A 160 -17.80 2.35 1.37
N VAL A 161 -18.30 3.03 0.33
CA VAL A 161 -18.33 4.51 0.30
C VAL A 161 -19.17 5.10 1.43
N SER A 162 -20.24 4.42 1.86
CA SER A 162 -21.05 4.84 3.01
C SER A 162 -20.26 4.79 4.32
N SER A 163 -19.40 3.78 4.53
CA SER A 163 -18.58 3.69 5.75
C SER A 163 -17.42 4.69 5.75
N LEU A 164 -16.99 5.21 4.60
CA LEU A 164 -16.02 6.32 4.55
C LEU A 164 -16.58 7.59 5.21
N ALA A 165 -17.87 7.88 5.02
CA ALA A 165 -18.51 9.05 5.63
C ALA A 165 -18.55 8.93 7.16
N GLU A 166 -18.74 7.71 7.68
CA GLU A 166 -18.72 7.42 9.12
C GLU A 166 -17.28 7.42 9.69
N ASN A 167 -16.30 6.94 8.92
CA ASN A 167 -14.89 6.94 9.31
C ASN A 167 -14.24 8.34 9.29
N LEU A 168 -14.79 9.31 8.55
CA LEU A 168 -14.36 10.72 8.63
C LEU A 168 -14.65 11.34 10.00
N SER A 169 -15.63 10.83 10.72
CA SER A 169 -15.89 11.19 12.13
C SER A 169 -14.93 10.52 13.12
N ASP A 170 -14.13 9.55 12.68
CA ASP A 170 -13.16 8.89 13.55
C ASP A 170 -11.98 9.83 13.89
N MET A 171 -11.60 9.83 15.17
CA MET A 171 -10.55 10.70 15.69
C MET A 171 -9.19 10.40 15.06
N HIS A 172 -8.94 9.14 14.66
CA HIS A 172 -7.71 8.76 13.97
C HIS A 172 -7.64 9.33 12.55
N THR A 173 -8.73 9.25 11.78
CA THR A 173 -8.81 9.86 10.45
C THR A 173 -8.61 11.37 10.54
N LYS A 174 -9.27 12.03 11.50
CA LYS A 174 -9.11 13.46 11.74
C LYS A 174 -7.66 13.82 12.04
N LYS A 175 -7.00 13.13 12.97
CA LYS A 175 -5.57 13.36 13.29
C LYS A 175 -4.64 13.12 12.11
N ALA A 176 -4.94 12.12 11.28
CA ALA A 176 -4.13 11.82 10.10
C ALA A 176 -4.31 12.90 9.01
N ILE A 177 -5.51 13.46 8.84
CA ILE A 177 -5.77 14.64 8.02
C ILE A 177 -5.05 15.87 8.61
N ASP A 178 -5.18 16.11 9.91
CA ASP A 178 -4.53 17.23 10.61
C ASP A 178 -3.01 17.15 10.45
N SER A 179 -2.41 15.96 10.54
CA SER A 179 -0.97 15.73 10.32
C SER A 179 -0.57 15.97 8.87
N LEU A 180 -1.38 15.51 7.91
CA LEU A 180 -1.11 15.77 6.48
C LEU A 180 -1.21 17.27 6.14
N LEU A 181 -2.13 17.99 6.79
CA LEU A 181 -2.29 19.43 6.65
C LEU A 181 -1.30 20.24 7.52
N GLY A 182 -0.48 19.57 8.33
CA GLY A 182 0.49 20.22 9.24
C GLY A 182 -0.16 20.99 10.41
N ILE A 183 -1.43 20.73 10.71
CA ILE A 183 -2.19 21.36 11.79
C ILE A 183 -1.72 20.82 13.16
N ASP A 184 -1.24 19.58 13.20
CA ASP A 184 -0.72 18.96 14.43
C ASP A 184 0.49 19.72 15.01
N ILE A 185 1.27 20.39 14.16
CA ILE A 185 2.38 21.27 14.57
C ILE A 185 1.83 22.49 15.34
N ILE A 186 0.73 23.08 14.89
CA ILE A 186 0.10 24.24 15.55
C ILE A 186 -0.43 23.83 16.93
N ASP A 187 -1.06 22.66 17.03
CA ASP A 187 -1.56 22.14 18.30
C ASP A 187 -0.44 21.86 19.30
N ARG A 188 0.69 21.27 18.85
CA ARG A 188 1.88 21.06 19.70
C ARG A 188 2.48 22.37 20.19
N LEU A 189 2.68 23.35 19.29
CA LEU A 189 3.20 24.67 19.66
C LEU A 189 2.28 25.38 20.65
N THR A 190 0.96 25.27 20.48
CA THR A 190 -0.02 25.85 21.41
C THR A 190 0.04 25.19 22.78
N ALA A 191 0.23 23.87 22.84
CA ALA A 191 0.39 23.13 24.09
C ALA A 191 1.68 23.50 24.82
N ASP A 192 2.79 23.67 24.09
CA ASP A 192 4.08 24.07 24.65
C ASP A 192 4.07 25.50 25.20
N ILE A 193 3.34 26.43 24.56
CA ILE A 193 3.17 27.81 25.05
C ILE A 193 2.34 27.87 26.35
N ARG A 194 1.45 26.89 26.57
CA ARG A 194 0.59 26.84 27.78
C ARG A 194 1.27 26.18 28.98
N ARG A 195 2.53 25.76 28.84
CA ARG A 195 3.33 25.12 29.87
C ARG A 195 4.36 26.09 30.45
#